data_AF-D7G4D7-F1
#
_entry.id   AF-D7G4D7-F1
#
_cell.length_a   1.000
_cell.length_b   1.000
_cell.length_c   1.000
_cell.angle_alpha   90.00
_cell.angle_beta   90.00
_cell.angle_gamma   90.00
#
_symmetry.space_group_name_H-M   'P 1'
#
loop_
_entity.id
_entity.type
_entity.pdbx_description
1 polymer ?
#
loop_
_entity_poly.entity_id
_entity_poly.type
_entity_poly.pdbx_seq_one_letter_code
_entity_poly.pdbx_strand_id
1 'polypeptide(L)'
;MAMTLHTCRPFERMEYCPSCYNARGPTYVKERGMVNTDPAVLAEYGDGEWPLRWAYEKGEMAENGNYLEKDEIAKRHGICGDPEQNEEEGANFYSTPNGDWPILNTYQEGQVLEIKLGMTAYHWGHVEFFICNADEMEDPDGIANQECFNNYPLTRAEGDDENSPIDPNYPGRYYVDPKCREGETDQTKPEGAQDGYVIHASYQLPEGLTCDRCILQMNYYTGNSCKHVGYEEFEPASWPSACAPEKHDWIELDRYLCGENGSYPEEFWACADFAITPDGMANPTPAPTEPLADCLDPVGPYDQCGGEDYEGSDCCREGYECTEMASCYSQCRPIPGGCSEDWDQCGGTTEVGYWEGPTCCWPGASCVEHDRFWSSCLPDDNVPDEE
;
A
#
# COMPACT_ATOMS: atom_id res chain seq x y z
N MET A 1 11.20 42.13 7.66
CA MET A 1 11.54 41.08 8.64
C MET A 1 10.23 40.51 9.13
N ALA A 2 9.78 39.42 8.51
CA ALA A 2 8.70 38.59 9.03
C ALA A 2 9.34 37.23 9.30
N MET A 3 9.43 36.89 10.59
CA MET A 3 9.81 35.56 11.06
C MET A 3 8.60 34.66 10.80
N THR A 4 8.75 33.75 9.83
CA THR A 4 7.80 32.65 9.63
C THR A 4 8.19 31.56 10.62
N LEU A 5 7.47 31.46 11.74
CA LEU A 5 7.51 30.28 12.60
C LEU A 5 6.95 29.12 11.75
N HIS A 6 7.84 28.31 11.18
CA HIS A 6 7.50 26.99 10.70
C HIS A 6 7.31 26.14 11.95
N THR A 7 6.09 25.68 12.20
CA THR A 7 5.83 24.66 13.21
C THR A 7 5.91 23.32 12.48
N CYS A 8 7.01 22.59 12.66
CA CYS A 8 7.13 21.20 12.22
C CYS A 8 6.16 20.32 13.02
N ARG A 9 5.43 19.44 12.34
CA ARG A 9 4.60 18.40 12.98
C ARG A 9 5.23 17.03 12.68
N PRO A 10 5.66 16.26 13.70
CA PRO A 10 6.10 14.88 13.53
C PRO A 10 4.89 13.99 13.20
N PHE A 11 5.03 13.09 12.22
CA PHE A 11 4.13 11.97 11.93
C PHE A 11 2.60 12.24 12.02
N GLU A 12 2.12 13.27 11.34
CA GLU A 12 0.68 13.49 11.09
C GLU A 12 0.32 13.45 9.60
N ARG A 13 1.00 12.63 8.81
CA ARG A 13 0.60 12.43 7.41
C ARG A 13 0.48 10.95 7.07
N MET A 14 -0.72 10.41 7.29
CA MET A 14 -1.41 9.82 6.14
C MET A 14 -1.20 10.82 5.00
N GLU A 15 -0.64 10.41 3.85
CA GLU A 15 -0.42 11.35 2.74
C GLU A 15 -1.76 11.98 2.33
N TYR A 16 -2.05 13.14 2.90
CA TYR A 16 -3.33 13.80 2.76
C TYR A 16 -3.27 14.64 1.52
N CYS A 17 -3.24 13.96 0.37
CA CYS A 17 -3.49 14.57 -0.90
C CYS A 17 -4.24 13.59 -1.82
N PRO A 18 -5.59 13.63 -1.78
CA PRO A 18 -6.42 12.80 -2.65
C PRO A 18 -6.14 13.03 -4.14
N SER A 19 -5.65 14.22 -4.50
CA SER A 19 -5.24 14.53 -5.86
C SER A 19 -3.89 13.92 -6.22
N CYS A 20 -3.03 13.64 -5.23
CA CYS A 20 -1.66 13.17 -5.38
C CYS A 20 -1.55 11.70 -5.81
N TYR A 21 -2.59 10.90 -5.57
CA TYR A 21 -2.71 9.53 -6.06
C TYR A 21 -3.03 9.40 -7.55
N ASN A 22 -3.16 10.54 -8.23
CA ASN A 22 -3.45 10.61 -9.64
C ASN A 22 -2.17 10.84 -10.44
N ALA A 23 -1.79 9.92 -11.32
CA ALA A 23 -0.66 10.13 -12.23
C ALA A 23 -0.99 11.14 -13.35
N ARG A 24 -1.31 12.40 -12.99
CA ARG A 24 -1.46 13.58 -13.88
C ARG A 24 -2.53 13.44 -14.99
N GLY A 25 -3.59 12.71 -14.70
CA GLY A 25 -4.77 12.58 -15.56
C GLY A 25 -4.62 11.56 -16.70
N PRO A 26 -5.70 11.29 -17.44
CA PRO A 26 -5.78 10.16 -18.37
C PRO A 26 -4.76 10.21 -19.51
N THR A 27 -4.42 11.42 -19.99
CA THR A 27 -3.42 11.58 -21.05
C THR A 27 -2.02 11.18 -20.57
N TYR A 28 -1.61 11.63 -19.39
CA TYR A 28 -0.28 11.31 -18.85
C TYR A 28 -0.18 9.83 -18.51
N VAL A 29 -1.19 9.27 -17.84
CA VAL A 29 -1.24 7.84 -17.52
C VAL A 29 -1.09 6.99 -18.80
N LYS A 30 -1.85 7.32 -19.85
CA LYS A 30 -1.72 6.65 -21.15
C LYS A 30 -0.32 6.77 -21.74
N GLU A 31 0.25 7.98 -21.81
CA GLU A 31 1.60 8.21 -22.34
C GLU A 31 2.67 7.46 -21.52
N ARG A 32 2.57 7.47 -20.19
CA ARG A 32 3.47 6.76 -19.29
C ARG A 32 3.44 5.26 -19.53
N GLY A 33 2.25 4.67 -19.64
CA GLY A 33 2.08 3.26 -20.00
C GLY A 33 2.73 2.92 -21.34
N MET A 34 2.52 3.76 -22.37
CA MET A 34 3.13 3.56 -23.68
C MET A 34 4.66 3.65 -23.68
N VAL A 35 5.25 4.46 -22.80
CA VAL A 35 6.71 4.63 -22.69
C VAL A 35 7.35 3.53 -21.85
N ASN A 36 6.68 3.07 -20.79
CA ASN A 36 7.28 2.19 -19.79
C ASN A 36 6.93 0.70 -19.95
N THR A 37 5.94 0.35 -20.76
CA THR A 37 5.59 -1.05 -21.02
C THR A 37 6.32 -1.59 -22.25
N ASP A 38 6.76 -2.86 -22.18
CA ASP A 38 7.41 -3.53 -23.31
C ASP A 38 6.51 -3.49 -24.56
N PRO A 39 7.03 -3.17 -25.75
CA PRO A 39 6.21 -3.05 -26.96
C PRO A 39 5.41 -4.31 -27.33
N ALA A 40 5.90 -5.51 -27.00
CA ALA A 40 5.16 -6.74 -27.23
C ALA A 40 3.98 -6.88 -26.27
N VAL A 41 4.16 -6.48 -25.00
CA VAL A 41 3.09 -6.42 -24.01
C VAL A 41 2.06 -5.36 -24.41
N LEU A 42 2.49 -4.17 -24.81
CA LEU A 42 1.57 -3.13 -25.32
C LEU A 42 0.72 -3.67 -26.47
N ALA A 43 1.32 -4.28 -27.48
CA ALA A 43 0.59 -4.84 -28.62
C ALA A 43 -0.43 -5.91 -28.21
N GLU A 44 -0.15 -6.65 -27.14
CA GLU A 44 -1.02 -7.67 -26.57
C GLU A 44 -2.16 -7.09 -25.69
N TYR A 45 -1.96 -5.91 -25.12
CA TYR A 45 -2.87 -5.23 -24.18
C TYR A 45 -3.40 -3.90 -24.72
N GLY A 46 -3.63 -3.81 -26.02
CA GLY A 46 -4.38 -2.70 -26.63
C GLY A 46 -3.57 -1.57 -27.24
N ASP A 47 -2.26 -1.75 -27.38
CA ASP A 47 -1.34 -0.88 -28.12
C ASP A 47 -1.47 0.60 -27.71
N GLY A 48 -1.52 0.84 -26.39
CA GLY A 48 -1.65 2.17 -25.79
C GLY A 48 -3.08 2.57 -25.45
N GLU A 49 -4.09 1.79 -25.80
CA GLU A 49 -5.42 1.91 -25.19
C GLU A 49 -5.43 1.38 -23.74
N TRP A 50 -6.54 1.57 -23.02
CA TRP A 50 -6.61 1.21 -21.61
C TRP A 50 -6.51 -0.32 -21.41
N PRO A 51 -5.43 -0.84 -20.80
CA PRO A 51 -5.05 -2.25 -20.92
C PRO A 51 -6.02 -3.20 -20.22
N LEU A 52 -6.73 -2.72 -19.19
CA LEU A 52 -7.70 -3.54 -18.45
C LEU A 52 -8.93 -3.91 -19.29
N ARG A 53 -9.19 -3.20 -20.40
CA ARG A 53 -10.17 -3.65 -21.41
C ARG A 53 -9.75 -4.98 -22.05
N TRP A 54 -8.47 -5.15 -22.37
CA TRP A 54 -7.95 -6.39 -22.95
C TRP A 54 -7.82 -7.50 -21.91
N ALA A 55 -7.43 -7.17 -20.69
CA ALA A 55 -7.46 -8.13 -19.57
C ALA A 55 -8.88 -8.71 -19.42
N TYR A 56 -9.90 -7.85 -19.43
CA TYR A 56 -11.30 -8.27 -19.43
C TYR A 56 -11.66 -9.18 -20.63
N GLU A 57 -11.30 -8.80 -21.86
CA GLU A 57 -11.60 -9.61 -23.05
C GLU A 57 -10.92 -10.98 -23.05
N LYS A 58 -9.78 -11.10 -22.38
CA LYS A 58 -9.07 -12.38 -22.17
C LYS A 58 -9.63 -13.20 -21.01
N GLY A 59 -10.50 -12.62 -20.18
CA GLY A 59 -10.98 -13.23 -18.95
C GLY A 59 -9.95 -13.23 -17.81
N GLU A 60 -8.98 -12.32 -17.85
CA GLU A 60 -7.97 -12.10 -16.79
C GLU A 60 -8.58 -11.22 -15.69
N MET A 61 -9.62 -11.76 -15.04
CA MET A 61 -10.38 -11.10 -13.99
C MET A 61 -10.37 -11.97 -12.73
N ALA A 62 -10.52 -11.35 -11.57
CA ALA A 62 -10.70 -12.06 -10.32
C ALA A 62 -12.04 -12.81 -10.31
N GLU A 63 -12.18 -13.82 -9.44
CA GLU A 63 -13.45 -14.55 -9.28
C GLU A 63 -14.60 -13.61 -8.86
N ASN A 64 -14.29 -12.56 -8.11
CA ASN A 64 -15.24 -11.52 -7.70
C ASN A 64 -15.42 -10.39 -8.74
N GLY A 65 -14.90 -10.57 -9.97
CA GLY A 65 -15.03 -9.63 -11.06
C GLY A 65 -14.10 -8.41 -11.01
N ASN A 66 -13.28 -8.24 -9.97
CA ASN A 66 -12.29 -7.16 -9.94
C ASN A 66 -11.27 -7.32 -11.09
N TYR A 67 -10.74 -6.20 -11.56
CA TYR A 67 -9.67 -6.22 -12.55
C TYR A 67 -8.41 -6.81 -11.94
N LEU A 68 -7.83 -7.82 -12.58
CA LEU A 68 -6.48 -8.26 -12.26
C LEU A 68 -5.51 -7.55 -13.20
N GLU A 69 -4.43 -7.07 -12.62
CA GLU A 69 -3.46 -6.28 -13.34
C GLU A 69 -2.08 -6.93 -13.26
N LYS A 70 -1.39 -7.12 -14.38
CA LYS A 70 -0.03 -7.67 -14.35
C LYS A 70 0.99 -6.57 -14.14
N ASP A 71 2.14 -6.92 -13.57
CA ASP A 71 3.26 -6.00 -13.36
C ASP A 71 3.68 -5.26 -14.63
N GLU A 72 3.57 -5.89 -15.80
CA GLU A 72 3.97 -5.31 -17.08
C GLU A 72 3.01 -4.21 -17.57
N ILE A 73 1.73 -4.26 -17.17
CA ILE A 73 0.72 -3.24 -17.54
C ILE A 73 0.48 -2.20 -16.43
N ALA A 74 0.84 -2.51 -15.18
CA ALA A 74 0.83 -1.59 -14.03
C ALA A 74 1.85 -0.44 -14.15
N LYS A 75 2.80 -0.53 -15.08
CA LYS A 75 3.84 0.49 -15.32
C LYS A 75 3.31 1.90 -15.63
N ARG A 76 2.02 2.04 -15.94
CA ARG A 76 1.38 3.35 -16.18
C ARG A 76 1.09 4.12 -14.89
N HIS A 77 0.93 3.42 -13.76
CA HIS A 77 0.56 4.01 -12.48
C HIS A 77 1.45 3.60 -11.30
N GLY A 78 2.40 2.70 -11.52
CA GLY A 78 3.28 2.23 -10.44
C GLY A 78 2.58 1.20 -9.58
N ILE A 79 2.83 1.23 -8.27
CA ILE A 79 2.22 0.29 -7.32
C ILE A 79 1.26 1.03 -6.41
N CYS A 80 1.66 2.19 -5.89
CA CYS A 80 0.85 2.97 -4.95
C CYS A 80 0.55 4.40 -5.47
N GLY A 81 0.49 4.57 -6.80
CA GLY A 81 0.16 5.84 -7.46
C GLY A 81 1.37 6.67 -7.86
N ASP A 82 2.33 6.08 -8.58
CA ASP A 82 3.52 6.75 -9.10
C ASP A 82 3.32 7.32 -10.52
N PRO A 83 3.85 8.54 -10.79
CA PRO A 83 4.31 9.50 -9.81
C PRO A 83 3.14 10.15 -9.07
N GLU A 84 3.47 10.76 -7.93
CA GLU A 84 2.56 11.69 -7.27
C GLU A 84 2.08 12.78 -8.25
N GLN A 85 0.83 13.21 -8.14
CA GLN A 85 0.27 14.19 -9.05
C GLN A 85 1.05 15.49 -9.06
N ASN A 86 1.46 15.90 -10.26
CA ASN A 86 2.31 17.06 -10.52
C ASN A 86 3.78 16.90 -10.09
N GLU A 87 4.19 15.78 -9.52
CA GLU A 87 5.59 15.53 -9.10
C GLU A 87 6.40 14.68 -10.10
N GLU A 88 7.72 14.65 -9.93
CA GLU A 88 8.63 13.89 -10.81
C GLU A 88 8.46 12.36 -10.65
N GLU A 89 8.92 11.60 -11.66
CA GLU A 89 8.94 10.12 -11.56
C GLU A 89 9.74 9.66 -10.34
N GLY A 90 9.18 8.73 -9.56
CA GLY A 90 9.78 8.21 -8.34
C GLY A 90 9.69 9.15 -7.13
N ALA A 91 8.93 10.24 -7.21
CA ALA A 91 8.70 11.14 -6.08
C ALA A 91 7.70 10.59 -5.04
N ASN A 92 6.87 9.61 -5.42
CA ASN A 92 5.97 8.95 -4.47
C ASN A 92 6.80 8.02 -3.60
N PHE A 93 6.83 8.33 -2.30
CA PHE A 93 7.63 7.59 -1.33
C PHE A 93 7.00 6.24 -0.98
N TYR A 94 5.69 6.06 -1.17
CA TYR A 94 5.00 4.85 -0.73
C TYR A 94 5.37 3.61 -1.56
N SER A 95 5.81 3.77 -2.80
CA SER A 95 6.28 2.67 -3.66
C SER A 95 7.74 2.28 -3.41
N THR A 96 8.19 2.34 -2.15
CA THR A 96 9.53 1.94 -1.67
C THR A 96 9.45 0.61 -0.93
N PRO A 97 10.59 0.03 -0.48
CA PRO A 97 10.59 -1.22 0.27
C PRO A 97 9.63 -1.20 1.45
N ASN A 98 8.86 -2.28 1.60
CA ASN A 98 7.78 -2.42 2.56
C ASN A 98 8.23 -2.15 4.01
N GLY A 99 9.47 -2.52 4.34
CA GLY A 99 10.08 -2.27 5.65
C GLY A 99 10.19 -0.79 6.03
N ASP A 100 10.04 0.14 5.09
CA ASP A 100 10.10 1.59 5.33
C ASP A 100 8.85 2.15 6.02
N TRP A 101 7.71 1.45 5.94
CA TRP A 101 6.41 1.97 6.34
C TRP A 101 5.93 1.36 7.66
N PRO A 102 5.31 2.15 8.57
CA PRO A 102 4.79 1.62 9.82
C PRO A 102 3.49 0.85 9.60
N ILE A 103 3.29 -0.22 10.36
CA ILE A 103 2.00 -0.91 10.46
C ILE A 103 1.00 0.01 11.18
N LEU A 104 -0.04 0.45 10.45
CA LEU A 104 -0.99 1.44 10.98
C LEU A 104 -1.97 0.84 12.00
N ASN A 105 -2.44 -0.38 11.74
CA ASN A 105 -3.42 -1.10 12.56
C ASN A 105 -3.21 -2.60 12.48
N THR A 106 -3.75 -3.34 13.45
CA THR A 106 -3.87 -4.79 13.41
C THR A 106 -5.34 -5.19 13.36
N TYR A 107 -5.67 -6.11 12.46
CA TYR A 107 -7.01 -6.59 12.21
C TYR A 107 -7.10 -8.11 12.46
N GLN A 108 -8.29 -8.58 12.83
CA GLN A 108 -8.60 -9.99 12.91
C GLN A 108 -8.87 -10.56 11.51
N GLU A 109 -8.33 -11.74 11.20
CA GLU A 109 -8.71 -12.48 9.98
C GLU A 109 -10.22 -12.67 9.88
N GLY A 110 -10.78 -12.65 8.67
CA GLY A 110 -12.22 -12.84 8.48
C GLY A 110 -13.14 -11.75 9.04
N GLN A 111 -12.64 -10.64 9.61
CA GLN A 111 -13.52 -9.55 10.04
C GLN A 111 -13.93 -8.62 8.88
N VAL A 112 -14.97 -7.83 9.11
CA VAL A 112 -15.35 -6.74 8.20
C VAL A 112 -14.42 -5.55 8.42
N LEU A 113 -13.73 -5.14 7.37
CA LEU A 113 -12.89 -3.94 7.32
C LEU A 113 -13.71 -2.75 6.82
N GLU A 114 -13.87 -1.72 7.65
CA GLU A 114 -14.39 -0.42 7.22
C GLU A 114 -13.26 0.43 6.64
N ILE A 115 -13.44 0.89 5.40
CA ILE A 115 -12.52 1.79 4.70
C ILE A 115 -13.21 3.13 4.51
N LYS A 116 -12.52 4.21 4.91
CA LYS A 116 -12.99 5.58 4.74
C LYS A 116 -12.20 6.27 3.64
N LEU A 117 -12.91 6.75 2.61
CA LEU A 117 -12.31 7.44 1.47
C LEU A 117 -12.66 8.92 1.52
N GLY A 118 -11.65 9.77 1.46
CA GLY A 118 -11.82 11.21 1.31
C GLY A 118 -12.00 11.59 -0.15
N MET A 119 -13.18 12.06 -0.53
CA MET A 119 -13.52 12.47 -1.88
C MET A 119 -13.60 14.00 -2.01
N THR A 120 -12.79 14.59 -2.88
CA THR A 120 -12.75 16.05 -3.10
C THR A 120 -13.53 16.47 -4.34
N ALA A 121 -13.58 15.59 -5.35
CA ALA A 121 -14.27 15.79 -6.60
C ALA A 121 -14.96 14.49 -7.05
N TYR A 122 -16.24 14.60 -7.42
CA TYR A 122 -17.01 13.45 -7.88
C TYR A 122 -16.80 13.23 -9.38
N HIS A 123 -16.02 12.21 -9.75
CA HIS A 123 -15.73 11.85 -11.15
C HIS A 123 -16.45 10.58 -11.61
N TRP A 124 -17.53 10.17 -10.92
CA TRP A 124 -18.19 8.86 -11.11
C TRP A 124 -17.19 7.70 -11.02
N GLY A 125 -17.65 6.49 -11.32
CA GLY A 125 -16.77 5.32 -11.39
C GLY A 125 -16.85 4.48 -10.13
N HIS A 126 -15.79 3.73 -9.86
CA HIS A 126 -15.77 2.78 -8.77
C HIS A 126 -14.37 2.56 -8.21
N VAL A 127 -14.31 2.17 -6.94
CA VAL A 127 -13.09 1.70 -6.30
C VAL A 127 -13.11 0.18 -6.16
N GLU A 128 -11.94 -0.42 -6.28
CA GLU A 128 -11.64 -1.82 -5.98
C GLU A 128 -10.47 -1.85 -4.99
N PHE A 129 -10.43 -2.87 -4.12
CA PHE A 129 -9.37 -3.04 -3.13
C PHE A 129 -8.74 -4.41 -3.20
N PHE A 130 -7.45 -4.47 -2.88
CA PHE A 130 -6.63 -5.67 -2.94
C PHE A 130 -5.70 -5.72 -1.73
N ILE A 131 -5.34 -6.91 -1.28
CA ILE A 131 -4.32 -7.11 -0.26
C ILE A 131 -3.11 -7.80 -0.88
N CYS A 132 -1.91 -7.29 -0.59
CA CYS A 132 -0.67 -8.03 -0.73
C CYS A 132 -0.24 -8.54 0.64
N ASN A 133 0.01 -9.84 0.77
CA ASN A 133 0.66 -10.41 1.94
C ASN A 133 2.18 -10.38 1.73
N ALA A 134 2.88 -9.43 2.37
CA ALA A 134 4.31 -9.26 2.16
C ALA A 134 5.11 -10.48 2.62
N ASP A 135 4.64 -11.20 3.65
CA ASP A 135 5.29 -12.40 4.19
C ASP A 135 5.35 -13.55 3.16
N GLU A 136 4.48 -13.50 2.13
CA GLU A 136 4.44 -14.47 1.02
C GLU A 136 5.25 -14.04 -0.20
N MET A 137 5.81 -12.83 -0.20
CA MET A 137 6.69 -12.34 -1.26
C MET A 137 8.07 -13.02 -1.21
N GLU A 138 8.79 -12.99 -2.33
CA GLU A 138 10.19 -13.46 -2.39
C GLU A 138 11.10 -12.67 -1.43
N ASP A 139 10.83 -11.37 -1.32
CA ASP A 139 11.48 -10.45 -0.39
C ASP A 139 10.40 -9.71 0.41
N PRO A 140 10.11 -10.14 1.67
CA PRO A 140 9.07 -9.54 2.49
C PRO A 140 9.29 -8.05 2.80
N ASP A 141 10.54 -7.64 2.91
CA ASP A 141 10.93 -6.24 3.13
C ASP A 141 11.12 -5.47 1.83
N GLY A 142 11.05 -6.13 0.68
CA GLY A 142 11.18 -5.57 -0.67
C GLY A 142 10.01 -4.71 -1.09
N ILE A 143 9.96 -4.33 -2.37
CA ILE A 143 8.87 -3.49 -2.91
C ILE A 143 7.72 -4.39 -3.35
N ALA A 144 6.51 -4.14 -2.85
CA ALA A 144 5.30 -4.84 -3.30
C ALA A 144 5.11 -4.72 -4.82
N ASN A 145 4.54 -5.76 -5.43
CA ASN A 145 4.25 -5.81 -6.85
C ASN A 145 2.78 -6.16 -7.09
N GLN A 146 2.31 -5.94 -8.32
CA GLN A 146 0.91 -6.12 -8.67
C GLN A 146 0.50 -7.60 -8.64
N GLU A 147 1.43 -8.51 -8.93
CA GLU A 147 1.20 -9.95 -8.77
C GLU A 147 0.83 -10.34 -7.35
N CYS A 148 1.45 -9.73 -6.33
CA CYS A 148 1.09 -9.96 -4.94
C CYS A 148 -0.35 -9.51 -4.63
N PHE A 149 -0.75 -8.32 -5.07
CA PHE A 149 -2.11 -7.80 -4.87
C PHE A 149 -3.18 -8.64 -5.57
N ASN A 150 -2.85 -9.25 -6.71
CA ASN A 150 -3.77 -10.13 -7.44
C ASN A 150 -4.14 -11.39 -6.67
N ASN A 151 -3.43 -11.76 -5.59
CA ASN A 151 -3.75 -12.91 -4.76
C ASN A 151 -5.00 -12.71 -3.91
N TYR A 152 -5.26 -11.46 -3.45
CA TYR A 152 -6.34 -11.17 -2.50
C TYR A 152 -7.19 -9.97 -2.93
N PRO A 153 -7.91 -10.04 -4.08
CA PRO A 153 -8.94 -9.07 -4.42
C PRO A 153 -10.09 -9.11 -3.41
N LEU A 154 -10.42 -7.97 -2.81
CA LEU A 154 -11.43 -7.90 -1.77
C LEU A 154 -12.85 -7.82 -2.33
N THR A 155 -13.76 -8.52 -1.65
CA THR A 155 -15.20 -8.50 -1.91
C THR A 155 -15.89 -7.66 -0.85
N ARG A 156 -16.92 -6.90 -1.24
CA ARG A 156 -17.68 -6.08 -0.30
C ARG A 156 -18.41 -6.95 0.72
N ALA A 157 -18.49 -6.47 1.95
CA ALA A 157 -19.13 -7.16 3.06
C ALA A 157 -20.66 -7.18 2.90
N GLU A 158 -21.31 -8.17 3.52
CA GLU A 158 -22.77 -8.21 3.60
C GLU A 158 -23.33 -6.96 4.29
N GLY A 159 -24.41 -6.39 3.74
CA GLY A 159 -25.04 -5.16 4.24
C GLY A 159 -24.42 -3.87 3.73
N ASP A 160 -23.27 -3.92 3.04
CA ASP A 160 -22.66 -2.73 2.45
C ASP A 160 -23.50 -2.18 1.27
N ASP A 161 -24.48 -2.93 0.76
CA ASP A 161 -25.46 -2.46 -0.23
C ASP A 161 -26.31 -1.26 0.25
N GLU A 162 -26.36 -1.02 1.56
CA GLU A 162 -26.91 0.22 2.14
C GLU A 162 -26.02 1.45 1.89
N ASN A 163 -24.71 1.25 1.70
CA ASN A 163 -23.76 2.32 1.39
C ASN A 163 -23.67 2.57 -0.12
N SER A 164 -23.44 1.54 -0.93
CA SER A 164 -23.42 1.63 -2.40
C SER A 164 -24.00 0.33 -2.94
N PRO A 165 -24.76 0.32 -4.05
CA PRO A 165 -25.33 -0.93 -4.53
C PRO A 165 -24.23 -1.91 -4.95
N ILE A 166 -24.46 -3.21 -4.74
CA ILE A 166 -23.52 -4.29 -5.06
C ILE A 166 -23.92 -4.91 -6.39
N ASP A 167 -23.01 -4.92 -7.36
CA ASP A 167 -23.20 -5.68 -8.60
C ASP A 167 -22.87 -7.15 -8.37
N PRO A 168 -23.81 -8.09 -8.55
CA PRO A 168 -23.55 -9.52 -8.35
C PRO A 168 -22.45 -10.10 -9.24
N ASN A 169 -22.16 -9.49 -10.39
CA ASN A 169 -21.07 -9.91 -11.28
C ASN A 169 -19.72 -9.27 -10.92
N TYR A 170 -19.75 -8.18 -10.16
CA TYR A 170 -18.57 -7.43 -9.75
C TYR A 170 -18.65 -7.02 -8.26
N PRO A 171 -18.82 -7.98 -7.33
CA PRO A 171 -19.11 -7.66 -5.93
C PRO A 171 -17.95 -7.01 -5.16
N GLY A 172 -16.75 -6.89 -5.73
CA GLY A 172 -15.67 -6.08 -5.15
C GLY A 172 -15.75 -4.58 -5.49
N ARG A 173 -16.62 -4.18 -6.43
CA ARG A 173 -16.77 -2.77 -6.83
C ARG A 173 -17.62 -1.98 -5.84
N TYR A 174 -17.09 -0.86 -5.40
CA TYR A 174 -17.87 0.18 -4.72
C TYR A 174 -18.04 1.37 -5.67
N TYR A 175 -19.28 1.67 -6.05
CA TYR A 175 -19.59 2.84 -6.88
C TYR A 175 -19.50 4.09 -6.01
N VAL A 176 -18.61 5.02 -6.36
CA VAL A 176 -18.33 6.17 -5.50
C VAL A 176 -19.57 7.04 -5.31
N ASP A 177 -19.73 7.56 -4.10
CA ASP A 177 -20.91 8.32 -3.71
C ASP A 177 -21.06 9.62 -4.50
N PRO A 178 -22.26 9.90 -5.04
CA PRO A 178 -22.59 11.23 -5.54
C PRO A 178 -22.46 12.25 -4.41
N LYS A 179 -21.89 13.42 -4.73
CA LYS A 179 -21.60 14.47 -3.73
C LYS A 179 -22.80 14.85 -2.86
N CYS A 180 -24.03 14.73 -3.35
CA CYS A 180 -25.22 15.07 -2.57
C CYS A 180 -25.42 14.18 -1.33
N ARG A 181 -24.80 13.00 -1.29
CA ARG A 181 -24.86 12.05 -0.16
C ARG A 181 -24.05 12.49 1.06
N GLU A 182 -23.24 13.54 0.96
CA GLU A 182 -22.57 14.16 2.11
C GLU A 182 -23.54 14.48 3.26
N GLY A 183 -24.82 14.78 2.94
CA GLY A 183 -25.87 15.02 3.93
C GLY A 183 -26.60 13.76 4.44
N GLU A 184 -26.27 12.58 3.92
CA GLU A 184 -26.93 11.30 4.20
C GLU A 184 -26.03 10.34 5.00
N THR A 185 -24.70 10.50 4.95
CA THR A 185 -23.71 9.59 5.55
C THR A 185 -22.91 10.25 6.67
N ASP A 186 -22.20 9.45 7.48
CA ASP A 186 -21.23 9.98 8.43
C ASP A 186 -20.10 10.70 7.68
N GLN A 187 -19.72 11.88 8.18
CA GLN A 187 -18.68 12.73 7.59
C GLN A 187 -17.49 12.89 8.55
N THR A 188 -17.39 12.01 9.55
CA THR A 188 -16.28 12.00 10.51
C THR A 188 -14.99 11.60 9.80
N LYS A 189 -14.03 12.53 9.81
CA LYS A 189 -12.71 12.36 9.20
C LYS A 189 -11.63 12.08 10.24
N PRO A 190 -10.58 11.33 9.88
CA PRO A 190 -9.38 11.28 10.71
C PRO A 190 -8.71 12.66 10.77
N GLU A 191 -7.98 12.91 11.86
CA GLU A 191 -7.22 14.15 12.03
C GLU A 191 -6.18 14.30 10.92
N GLY A 192 -6.15 15.47 10.26
CA GLY A 192 -5.27 15.75 9.13
C GLY A 192 -5.89 15.52 7.75
N ALA A 193 -7.03 14.83 7.67
CA ALA A 193 -7.73 14.61 6.39
C ALA A 193 -8.06 15.89 5.64
N GLN A 194 -7.85 15.87 4.32
CA GLN A 194 -8.20 16.99 3.45
C GLN A 194 -9.71 17.32 3.49
N ASP A 195 -10.01 18.56 3.11
CA ASP A 195 -11.37 19.02 2.86
C ASP A 195 -11.99 18.24 1.70
N GLY A 196 -13.25 17.82 1.85
CA GLY A 196 -13.91 16.81 1.01
C GLY A 196 -15.07 16.15 1.78
N TYR A 197 -15.74 15.18 1.16
CA TYR A 197 -16.73 14.33 1.83
C TYR A 197 -16.18 12.92 2.00
N VAL A 198 -16.71 12.19 2.98
CA VAL A 198 -16.27 10.85 3.35
C VAL A 198 -17.22 9.83 2.75
N ILE A 199 -16.64 8.81 2.11
CA ILE A 199 -17.32 7.61 1.65
C ILE A 199 -16.94 6.48 2.60
N HIS A 200 -17.92 5.67 3.00
CA HIS A 200 -17.73 4.51 3.85
C HIS A 200 -17.97 3.24 3.02
N ALA A 201 -16.94 2.42 2.91
CA ALA A 201 -17.01 1.16 2.20
C ALA A 201 -16.60 0.01 3.13
N SER A 202 -17.36 -1.08 3.10
CA SER A 202 -17.12 -2.23 3.98
C SER A 202 -16.70 -3.43 3.15
N TYR A 203 -15.54 -4.00 3.48
CA TYR A 203 -14.97 -5.15 2.77
C TYR A 203 -14.74 -6.32 3.71
N GLN A 204 -14.92 -7.53 3.20
CA GLN A 204 -14.70 -8.75 3.95
C GLN A 204 -13.21 -9.13 3.86
N LEU A 205 -12.49 -9.14 5.00
CA LEU A 205 -11.14 -9.72 5.02
C LEU A 205 -11.24 -11.23 4.76
N PRO A 206 -10.28 -11.83 4.01
CA PRO A 206 -10.28 -13.27 3.77
C PRO A 206 -10.17 -14.06 5.08
N GLU A 207 -10.94 -15.14 5.21
CA GLU A 207 -10.74 -16.12 6.28
C GLU A 207 -9.43 -16.88 6.05
N GLY A 208 -8.62 -17.07 7.09
CA GLY A 208 -7.35 -17.79 7.00
C GLY A 208 -6.16 -16.95 6.57
N LEU A 209 -6.37 -15.68 6.19
CA LEU A 209 -5.27 -14.77 5.85
C LEU A 209 -4.71 -14.14 7.11
N THR A 210 -3.41 -14.33 7.34
CA THR A 210 -2.63 -13.69 8.41
C THR A 210 -1.31 -13.18 7.85
N CYS A 211 -0.86 -12.04 8.36
CA CYS A 211 0.36 -11.37 7.90
C CYS A 211 0.89 -10.44 9.00
N ASP A 212 2.19 -10.45 9.22
CA ASP A 212 2.87 -9.43 10.02
C ASP A 212 2.89 -8.09 9.26
N ARG A 213 2.97 -8.14 7.93
CA ARG A 213 2.77 -7.00 7.04
C ARG A 213 1.87 -7.32 5.84
N CYS A 214 0.68 -6.77 5.88
CA CYS A 214 -0.21 -6.66 4.74
C CYS A 214 -0.22 -5.24 4.20
N ILE A 215 -0.36 -5.13 2.89
CA ILE A 215 -0.50 -3.86 2.20
C ILE A 215 -1.87 -3.86 1.53
N LEU A 216 -2.68 -2.86 1.81
CA LEU A 216 -3.94 -2.61 1.13
C LEU A 216 -3.66 -1.72 -0.07
N GLN A 217 -4.09 -2.11 -1.27
CA GLN A 217 -4.08 -1.24 -2.45
C GLN A 217 -5.51 -0.82 -2.79
N MET A 218 -5.69 0.48 -3.02
CA MET A 218 -6.91 1.06 -3.57
C MET A 218 -6.71 1.35 -5.04
N ASN A 219 -7.66 0.94 -5.89
CA ASN A 219 -7.70 1.30 -7.31
C ASN A 219 -9.01 2.05 -7.56
N TYR A 220 -8.94 3.36 -7.84
CA TYR A 220 -10.10 4.15 -8.25
C TYR A 220 -10.07 4.38 -9.76
N TYR A 221 -11.01 3.76 -10.48
CA TYR A 221 -11.22 4.02 -11.90
C TYR A 221 -12.39 4.98 -12.09
N THR A 222 -12.11 6.19 -12.57
CA THR A 222 -13.14 7.21 -12.79
C THR A 222 -14.10 6.85 -13.94
N GLY A 223 -15.30 7.42 -13.91
CA GLY A 223 -16.35 7.21 -14.92
C GLY A 223 -16.61 8.42 -15.82
N ASN A 224 -16.07 9.59 -15.50
CA ASN A 224 -16.34 10.85 -16.22
C ASN A 224 -15.74 10.91 -17.64
N SER A 225 -14.69 10.14 -17.90
CA SER A 225 -13.96 10.12 -19.18
C SER A 225 -14.36 8.94 -20.07
N CYS A 226 -14.64 7.78 -19.47
CA CYS A 226 -15.13 6.58 -20.11
C CYS A 226 -15.90 5.73 -19.10
N LYS A 227 -16.81 4.87 -19.58
CA LYS A 227 -17.54 3.94 -18.73
C LYS A 227 -16.86 2.58 -18.70
N HIS A 228 -17.08 1.82 -17.62
CA HIS A 228 -16.48 0.51 -17.41
C HIS A 228 -17.40 -0.64 -17.84
N VAL A 229 -16.82 -1.81 -18.07
CA VAL A 229 -17.59 -3.02 -18.42
C VAL A 229 -18.56 -3.38 -17.30
N GLY A 230 -19.77 -3.85 -17.64
CA GLY A 230 -20.82 -4.17 -16.67
C GLY A 230 -21.72 -3.00 -16.29
N TYR A 231 -21.30 -1.75 -16.51
CA TYR A 231 -22.08 -0.57 -16.12
C TYR A 231 -23.42 -0.47 -16.85
N GLU A 232 -23.48 -0.87 -18.12
CA GLU A 232 -24.73 -0.83 -18.88
C GLU A 232 -25.73 -1.86 -18.37
N GLU A 233 -25.25 -3.07 -18.06
CA GLU A 233 -26.06 -4.21 -17.65
C GLU A 233 -26.50 -4.15 -16.18
N PHE A 234 -25.76 -3.42 -15.34
CA PHE A 234 -26.03 -3.34 -13.91
C PHE A 234 -27.30 -2.55 -13.60
N GLU A 235 -28.33 -3.22 -13.11
CA GLU A 235 -29.60 -2.60 -12.71
C GLU A 235 -30.02 -3.13 -11.34
N PRO A 236 -29.54 -2.50 -10.24
CA PRO A 236 -29.92 -2.92 -8.90
C PRO A 236 -31.40 -2.60 -8.63
N ALA A 237 -31.98 -3.26 -7.62
CA ALA A 237 -33.38 -3.00 -7.25
C ALA A 237 -33.61 -1.57 -6.74
N SER A 238 -32.57 -0.93 -6.18
CA SER A 238 -32.60 0.43 -5.68
C SER A 238 -31.19 1.02 -5.62
N TRP A 239 -31.12 2.35 -5.72
CA TRP A 239 -29.93 3.13 -5.39
C TRP A 239 -30.10 3.69 -3.96
N PRO A 240 -29.15 3.45 -3.03
CA PRO A 240 -29.32 3.72 -1.61
C PRO A 240 -29.11 5.21 -1.28
N SER A 241 -29.87 6.10 -1.91
CA SER A 241 -29.83 7.54 -1.65
C SER A 241 -31.17 8.20 -1.93
N ALA A 242 -31.54 9.17 -1.08
CA ALA A 242 -32.74 9.99 -1.31
C ALA A 242 -32.45 11.13 -2.30
N CYS A 243 -31.22 11.65 -2.31
CA CYS A 243 -30.80 12.71 -3.24
C CYS A 243 -30.36 12.19 -4.62
N ALA A 244 -29.94 10.93 -4.70
CA ALA A 244 -29.48 10.25 -5.91
C ALA A 244 -30.20 8.89 -6.10
N PRO A 245 -31.51 8.88 -6.39
CA PRO A 245 -32.30 7.65 -6.44
C PRO A 245 -32.18 6.88 -7.77
N GLU A 246 -31.52 7.43 -8.79
CA GLU A 246 -31.48 6.87 -10.14
C GLU A 246 -30.06 6.47 -10.57
N LYS A 247 -29.96 5.51 -11.50
CA LYS A 247 -28.69 4.97 -12.01
C LYS A 247 -27.71 6.04 -12.52
N HIS A 248 -28.22 7.03 -13.25
CA HIS A 248 -27.38 8.08 -13.83
C HIS A 248 -26.74 9.01 -12.77
N ASP A 249 -27.28 9.03 -11.54
CA ASP A 249 -26.71 9.83 -10.47
C ASP A 249 -25.38 9.25 -9.98
N TRP A 250 -25.21 7.92 -10.13
CA TRP A 250 -24.07 7.14 -9.63
C TRP A 250 -23.13 6.67 -10.74
N ILE A 251 -23.66 6.40 -11.93
CA ILE A 251 -22.93 5.85 -13.07
C ILE A 251 -23.15 6.72 -14.29
N GLU A 252 -22.06 7.25 -14.85
CA GLU A 252 -22.08 7.95 -16.13
C GLU A 252 -22.06 6.91 -17.28
N LEU A 253 -23.12 6.93 -18.10
CA LEU A 253 -23.31 5.99 -19.22
C LEU A 253 -23.15 6.65 -20.60
N ASP A 254 -23.19 7.98 -20.69
CA ASP A 254 -23.04 8.74 -21.94
C ASP A 254 -21.56 8.94 -22.29
N ARG A 255 -20.80 7.84 -22.23
CA ARG A 255 -19.38 7.76 -22.57
C ARG A 255 -19.11 6.49 -23.37
N TYR A 256 -18.01 6.51 -24.11
CA TYR A 256 -17.47 5.28 -24.70
C TYR A 256 -16.96 4.36 -23.60
N LEU A 257 -16.88 3.08 -23.92
CA LEU A 257 -16.25 2.11 -23.03
C LEU A 257 -14.75 2.44 -22.91
N CYS A 258 -14.19 2.30 -21.72
CA CYS A 258 -12.74 2.46 -21.53
C CYS A 258 -11.98 1.47 -22.43
N GLY A 259 -10.98 1.98 -23.16
CA GLY A 259 -10.25 1.25 -24.20
C GLY A 259 -10.84 1.38 -25.62
N GLU A 260 -11.99 2.03 -25.80
CA GLU A 260 -12.56 2.30 -27.13
C GLU A 260 -12.30 3.73 -27.59
N ASN A 261 -11.97 3.92 -28.87
CA ASN A 261 -11.81 5.24 -29.51
C ASN A 261 -10.83 6.18 -28.78
N GLY A 262 -9.79 5.65 -28.13
CA GLY A 262 -8.85 6.46 -27.37
C GLY A 262 -9.32 6.80 -25.94
N SER A 263 -10.48 6.29 -25.52
CA SER A 263 -11.09 6.65 -24.24
C SER A 263 -10.37 5.96 -23.10
N TYR A 264 -9.88 6.76 -22.15
CA TYR A 264 -9.02 6.31 -21.06
C TYR A 264 -9.53 6.93 -19.76
N PRO A 265 -9.69 6.16 -18.67
CA PRO A 265 -10.15 6.72 -17.42
C PRO A 265 -9.03 7.53 -16.78
N GLU A 266 -9.40 8.54 -16.01
CA GLU A 266 -8.51 8.98 -14.94
C GLU A 266 -8.49 7.88 -13.87
N GLU A 267 -7.31 7.61 -13.32
CA GLU A 267 -7.12 6.52 -12.38
C GLU A 267 -6.33 7.01 -11.15
N PHE A 268 -6.67 6.50 -9.96
CA PHE A 268 -5.99 6.85 -8.72
C PHE A 268 -5.62 5.60 -7.93
N TRP A 269 -4.41 5.58 -7.37
CA TRP A 269 -3.91 4.46 -6.58
C TRP A 269 -3.31 4.93 -5.28
N ALA A 270 -3.57 4.19 -4.21
CA ALA A 270 -3.00 4.45 -2.90
C ALA A 270 -2.76 3.13 -2.19
N CYS A 271 -1.82 3.13 -1.25
CA CYS A 271 -1.55 1.97 -0.41
C CYS A 271 -1.58 2.32 1.08
N ALA A 272 -1.81 1.30 1.92
CA ALA A 272 -1.77 1.42 3.37
C ALA A 272 -1.29 0.11 4.02
N ASP A 273 -0.37 0.21 4.97
CA ASP A 273 0.23 -0.94 5.66
C ASP A 273 -0.50 -1.27 6.97
N PHE A 274 -0.74 -2.55 7.20
CA PHE A 274 -1.44 -3.07 8.36
C PHE A 274 -1.04 -4.52 8.64
N ALA A 275 -1.45 -5.09 9.77
CA ALA A 275 -1.25 -6.50 10.10
C ALA A 275 -2.58 -7.24 10.22
N ILE A 276 -2.57 -8.54 9.95
CA ILE A 276 -3.72 -9.42 10.19
C ILE A 276 -3.29 -10.58 11.09
N THR A 277 -3.95 -10.73 12.23
CA THR A 277 -3.72 -11.84 13.17
C THR A 277 -4.99 -12.64 13.39
N PRO A 278 -4.92 -13.89 13.88
CA PRO A 278 -6.12 -14.70 14.13
C PRO A 278 -7.11 -14.09 15.13
N ASP A 279 -6.62 -13.25 16.06
CA ASP A 279 -7.41 -12.65 17.14
C ASP A 279 -7.52 -11.11 17.06
N GLY A 280 -6.90 -10.50 16.04
CA GLY A 280 -6.86 -9.05 15.85
C GLY A 280 -6.04 -8.30 16.91
N MET A 281 -5.28 -9.02 17.74
CA MET A 281 -4.36 -8.40 18.68
C MET A 281 -3.01 -8.17 18.00
N ALA A 282 -2.40 -7.02 18.27
CA ALA A 282 -1.03 -6.77 17.86
C ALA A 282 -0.10 -7.83 18.47
N ASN A 283 0.83 -8.36 17.66
CA ASN A 283 1.87 -9.25 18.18
C ASN A 283 2.65 -8.50 19.28
N PRO A 284 2.89 -9.12 20.46
CA PRO A 284 3.56 -8.43 21.55
C PRO A 284 4.97 -8.04 21.11
N THR A 285 5.23 -6.73 21.07
CA THR A 285 6.58 -6.19 20.87
C THR A 285 7.50 -6.77 21.96
N PRO A 286 8.67 -7.35 21.62
CA PRO A 286 9.59 -7.84 22.64
C PRO A 286 10.00 -6.69 23.59
N ALA A 287 10.04 -6.99 24.89
CA ALA A 287 10.35 -6.01 25.92
C ALA A 287 11.76 -5.41 25.71
N PRO A 288 12.00 -4.14 26.05
CA PRO A 288 13.33 -3.54 25.91
C PRO A 288 14.32 -4.21 26.86
N THR A 289 15.39 -4.77 26.31
CA THR A 289 16.56 -5.20 27.10
C THR A 289 17.30 -3.95 27.61
N GLU A 290 17.75 -3.98 28.88
CA GLU A 290 18.32 -2.83 29.61
C GLU A 290 19.38 -2.03 28.80
N PRO A 291 19.42 -0.68 28.94
CA PRO A 291 20.25 0.15 28.07
C PRO A 291 21.75 0.07 28.43
N LEU A 292 22.58 -0.03 27.39
CA LEU A 292 24.03 0.24 27.43
C LEU A 292 24.30 1.75 27.58
N ALA A 293 25.37 2.05 28.31
CA ALA A 293 25.54 3.27 29.12
C ALA A 293 25.84 4.61 28.39
N ASP A 294 25.67 4.72 27.07
CA ASP A 294 25.91 5.98 26.35
C ASP A 294 24.68 6.52 25.61
N CYS A 295 23.52 5.85 25.74
CA CYS A 295 22.27 6.23 25.10
C CYS A 295 21.17 6.39 26.17
N LEU A 296 20.96 7.62 26.64
CA LEU A 296 19.84 7.90 27.55
C LEU A 296 18.57 7.93 26.70
N ASP A 297 17.81 6.83 26.71
CA ASP A 297 16.58 6.60 25.94
C ASP A 297 16.81 6.26 24.45
N PRO A 298 17.27 5.03 24.13
CA PRO A 298 17.49 4.61 22.74
C PRO A 298 16.18 4.55 21.95
N VAL A 299 16.15 5.24 20.83
CA VAL A 299 15.08 5.18 19.84
C VAL A 299 15.06 3.79 19.19
N GLY A 300 13.87 3.21 19.01
CA GLY A 300 13.69 1.88 18.42
C GLY A 300 14.12 1.82 16.95
N PRO A 301 14.21 0.61 16.37
CA PRO A 301 14.38 0.46 14.92
C PRO A 301 13.30 1.25 14.19
N TYR A 302 13.67 1.99 13.15
CA TYR A 302 12.74 2.73 12.29
C TYR A 302 11.92 3.85 12.98
N ASP A 303 12.13 4.12 14.27
CA ASP A 303 11.51 5.23 14.96
C ASP A 303 12.23 6.57 14.65
N GLN A 304 11.53 7.69 14.88
CA GLN A 304 12.10 9.03 14.70
C GLN A 304 13.22 9.29 15.71
N CYS A 305 14.40 9.63 15.20
CA CYS A 305 15.58 9.99 15.98
C CYS A 305 16.10 11.41 15.65
N GLY A 306 15.38 12.21 14.87
CA GLY A 306 15.85 13.56 14.56
C GLY A 306 14.95 14.33 13.61
N GLY A 307 15.41 15.53 13.24
CA GLY A 307 14.72 16.47 12.38
C GLY A 307 14.60 17.88 12.98
N GLU A 308 14.37 18.89 12.15
CA GLU A 308 13.96 20.24 12.58
C GLU A 308 12.81 20.19 13.62
N ASP A 309 13.04 20.84 14.77
CA ASP A 309 12.14 20.91 15.94
C ASP A 309 11.87 19.59 16.70
N TYR A 310 12.59 18.49 16.42
CA TYR A 310 12.49 17.26 17.22
C TYR A 310 13.17 17.45 18.59
N GLU A 311 12.42 17.21 19.68
CA GLU A 311 12.90 17.31 21.07
C GLU A 311 13.22 15.94 21.71
N GLY A 312 13.07 14.84 20.96
CA GLY A 312 13.35 13.48 21.43
C GLY A 312 14.83 13.09 21.36
N SER A 313 15.12 11.80 21.53
CA SER A 313 16.49 11.26 21.54
C SER A 313 17.05 11.14 20.13
N ASP A 314 18.28 11.61 19.92
CA ASP A 314 19.03 11.45 18.66
C ASP A 314 19.83 10.15 18.58
N CYS A 315 19.68 9.33 19.60
CA CYS A 315 20.43 8.11 19.80
C CYS A 315 19.56 6.90 19.52
N CYS A 316 19.93 6.17 18.46
CA CYS A 316 19.29 4.90 18.10
C CYS A 316 19.81 3.76 18.97
N ARG A 317 18.99 2.72 19.14
CA ARG A 317 19.48 1.47 19.74
C ARG A 317 20.67 0.90 18.97
N GLU A 318 21.47 0.10 19.65
CA GLU A 318 22.67 -0.52 19.08
C GLU A 318 22.40 -1.23 17.74
N GLY A 319 23.31 -1.04 16.77
CA GLY A 319 23.17 -1.55 15.39
C GLY A 319 22.49 -0.60 14.42
N TYR A 320 21.89 0.48 14.91
CA TYR A 320 21.19 1.49 14.11
C TYR A 320 21.89 2.85 14.24
N GLU A 321 21.92 3.62 13.16
CA GLU A 321 22.30 5.02 13.14
C GLU A 321 21.13 5.91 12.76
N CYS A 322 21.15 7.13 13.28
CA CYS A 322 20.13 8.11 12.97
C CYS A 322 20.40 8.74 11.59
N THR A 323 19.61 8.36 10.59
CA THR A 323 19.79 8.80 9.21
C THR A 323 18.78 9.88 8.86
N GLU A 324 19.24 11.01 8.32
CA GLU A 324 18.37 12.09 7.83
C GLU A 324 17.62 11.62 6.59
N MET A 325 16.30 11.54 6.68
CA MET A 325 15.42 11.16 5.57
C MET A 325 14.81 12.41 4.91
N ALA A 326 14.57 13.45 5.72
CA ALA A 326 14.15 14.77 5.30
C ALA A 326 14.62 15.82 6.32
N SER A 327 14.60 17.11 5.94
CA SER A 327 15.03 18.21 6.83
C SER A 327 14.38 18.20 8.23
N CYS A 328 13.12 17.75 8.34
CA CYS A 328 12.38 17.67 9.60
C CYS A 328 12.20 16.23 10.14
N TYR A 329 12.88 15.23 9.56
CA TYR A 329 12.75 13.83 9.95
C TYR A 329 14.03 13.03 9.73
N SER A 330 14.57 12.51 10.82
CA SER A 330 15.61 11.48 10.82
C SER A 330 15.09 10.22 11.47
N GLN A 331 15.50 9.06 10.96
CA GLN A 331 14.99 7.75 11.34
C GLN A 331 16.14 6.81 11.72
N CYS A 332 15.93 5.95 12.72
CA CYS A 332 16.89 4.91 13.06
C CYS A 332 16.94 3.85 11.96
N ARG A 333 18.07 3.78 11.25
CA ARG A 333 18.32 2.83 10.16
C ARG A 333 19.52 1.94 10.46
N PRO A 334 19.56 0.70 9.95
CA PRO A 334 20.73 -0.16 10.13
C PRO A 334 22.02 0.50 9.61
N ILE A 335 23.12 0.37 10.35
CA ILE A 335 24.42 0.93 9.94
C ILE A 335 24.95 0.14 8.72
N PRO A 336 25.17 0.78 7.56
CA PRO A 336 25.65 0.09 6.36
C PRO A 336 27.06 -0.51 6.55
N GLY A 337 27.20 -1.80 6.26
CA GLY A 337 28.43 -2.58 6.53
C GLY A 337 28.52 -3.13 7.97
N GLY A 338 27.45 -3.04 8.74
CA GLY A 338 27.27 -3.66 10.04
C GLY A 338 27.06 -5.17 9.98
N CYS A 339 26.91 -5.74 11.18
CA CYS A 339 26.73 -7.16 11.44
C CYS A 339 25.59 -7.80 10.62
N SER A 340 25.65 -9.12 10.43
CA SER A 340 24.64 -9.90 9.69
C SER A 340 23.32 -9.97 10.46
N GLU A 341 22.20 -9.97 9.74
CA GLU A 341 20.85 -10.11 10.32
C GLU A 341 20.62 -11.50 10.89
N ASP A 342 19.49 -11.71 11.57
CA ASP A 342 19.10 -13.03 12.03
C ASP A 342 19.04 -14.00 10.83
N TRP A 343 19.57 -15.20 11.03
CA TRP A 343 19.66 -16.28 10.04
C TRP A 343 20.69 -16.07 8.91
N ASP A 344 21.24 -14.87 8.76
CA ASP A 344 22.24 -14.56 7.74
C ASP A 344 23.65 -15.08 8.05
N GLN A 345 24.48 -15.21 7.01
CA GLN A 345 25.85 -15.69 7.14
C GLN A 345 26.71 -14.70 7.95
N CYS A 346 27.32 -15.19 9.02
CA CYS A 346 28.23 -14.43 9.87
C CYS A 346 29.64 -15.03 9.93
N GLY A 347 29.90 -16.08 9.14
CA GLY A 347 31.20 -16.78 9.14
C GLY A 347 31.28 -17.98 8.21
N GLY A 348 32.48 -18.56 8.08
CA GLY A 348 32.74 -19.75 7.28
C GLY A 348 33.97 -19.65 6.35
N THR A 349 34.26 -20.74 5.63
CA THR A 349 35.27 -20.81 4.56
C THR A 349 34.61 -20.97 3.20
N THR A 350 35.24 -20.48 2.14
CA THR A 350 34.81 -20.65 0.74
C THR A 350 35.85 -21.49 -0.02
N GLU A 351 35.55 -21.93 -1.26
CA GLU A 351 36.52 -22.67 -2.09
C GLU A 351 37.81 -21.88 -2.37
N VAL A 352 37.77 -20.54 -2.24
CA VAL A 352 38.87 -19.62 -2.54
C VAL A 352 39.50 -18.97 -1.31
N GLY A 353 38.99 -19.19 -0.09
CA GLY A 353 39.53 -18.56 1.12
C GLY A 353 38.59 -18.57 2.33
N TYR A 354 38.64 -17.50 3.13
CA TYR A 354 37.71 -17.26 4.25
C TYR A 354 36.54 -16.39 3.77
N TRP A 355 35.40 -16.47 4.45
CA TRP A 355 34.29 -15.54 4.31
C TRP A 355 34.77 -14.09 4.49
N GLU A 356 34.40 -13.20 3.57
CA GLU A 356 34.79 -11.77 3.57
C GLU A 356 33.65 -10.83 4.00
N GLY A 357 32.47 -11.37 4.32
CA GLY A 357 31.33 -10.60 4.83
C GLY A 357 31.40 -10.34 6.34
N PRO A 358 30.31 -9.83 6.95
CA PRO A 358 30.29 -9.49 8.36
C PRO A 358 30.58 -10.72 9.23
N THR A 359 31.34 -10.53 10.31
CA THR A 359 31.73 -11.58 11.26
C THR A 359 31.06 -11.43 12.63
N CYS A 360 29.99 -10.66 12.67
CA CYS A 360 29.18 -10.37 13.84
C CYS A 360 27.72 -10.41 13.45
N CYS A 361 26.83 -10.55 14.44
CA CYS A 361 25.38 -10.60 14.25
C CYS A 361 24.71 -9.36 14.83
N TRP A 362 23.52 -9.03 14.33
CA TRP A 362 22.66 -8.03 14.95
C TRP A 362 22.44 -8.36 16.44
N PRO A 363 22.27 -7.34 17.30
CA PRO A 363 22.08 -7.56 18.73
C PRO A 363 20.86 -8.47 19.01
N GLY A 364 21.06 -9.53 19.81
CA GLY A 364 20.06 -10.56 20.07
C GLY A 364 20.26 -11.85 19.30
N ALA A 365 21.30 -11.92 18.46
CA ALA A 365 21.74 -13.13 17.81
C ALA A 365 23.23 -13.40 18.03
N SER A 366 23.56 -14.69 18.12
CA SER A 366 24.92 -15.18 18.19
C SER A 366 25.33 -15.80 16.86
N CYS A 367 26.57 -15.54 16.45
CA CYS A 367 27.12 -16.19 15.27
C CYS A 367 27.46 -17.66 15.60
N VAL A 368 26.64 -18.58 15.12
CA VAL A 368 26.77 -20.02 15.40
C VAL A 368 27.38 -20.73 14.20
N GLU A 369 28.49 -21.43 14.44
CA GLU A 369 29.12 -22.30 13.44
C GLU A 369 28.28 -23.57 13.25
N HIS A 370 27.72 -23.76 12.06
CA HIS A 370 27.05 -25.01 11.70
C HIS A 370 28.04 -26.00 11.09
N ASP A 371 28.91 -25.49 10.23
CA ASP A 371 30.06 -26.21 9.72
C ASP A 371 31.20 -25.26 9.29
N ARG A 372 32.31 -25.84 8.81
CA ARG A 372 33.49 -25.08 8.39
C ARG A 372 33.26 -24.09 7.26
N PHE A 373 32.18 -24.22 6.48
CA PHE A 373 31.83 -23.36 5.35
C PHE A 373 30.74 -22.36 5.70
N TRP A 374 29.99 -22.60 6.78
CA TRP A 374 28.81 -21.81 7.13
C TRP A 374 28.68 -21.59 8.64
N SER A 375 28.66 -20.32 9.02
CA SER A 375 28.17 -19.85 10.31
C SER A 375 27.03 -18.87 10.05
N SER A 376 25.94 -18.95 10.81
CA SER A 376 24.83 -18.00 10.70
C SER A 376 24.47 -17.39 12.03
N CYS A 377 23.88 -16.21 11.98
CA CYS A 377 23.29 -15.59 13.14
C CYS A 377 22.07 -16.40 13.58
N LEU A 378 22.11 -16.97 14.78
CA LEU A 378 20.95 -17.57 15.41
C LEU A 378 20.49 -16.61 16.51
N PRO A 379 19.19 -16.24 16.55
CA PRO A 379 18.64 -15.56 17.71
C PRO A 379 19.05 -16.31 18.98
N ASP A 380 19.41 -15.60 20.04
CA ASP A 380 20.02 -16.21 21.23
C ASP A 380 19.12 -17.29 21.86
N ASP A 381 17.78 -17.15 21.75
CA ASP A 381 16.79 -18.14 22.18
C ASP A 381 16.77 -19.42 21.33
N ASN A 382 17.41 -19.39 20.16
CA ASN A 382 17.54 -20.48 19.20
C ASN A 382 18.95 -21.07 19.16
N VAL A 383 19.90 -20.51 19.93
CA VAL A 383 21.24 -21.06 20.11
C VAL A 383 21.12 -22.30 21.00
N PRO A 384 21.57 -23.50 20.56
CA PRO A 384 21.54 -24.69 21.41
C PRO A 384 22.40 -24.49 22.66
N ASP A 385 21.85 -24.76 23.84
CA ASP A 385 22.62 -24.81 25.09
C ASP A 385 23.80 -25.79 24.93
N GLU A 386 25.03 -25.32 25.15
CA GLU A 386 26.21 -26.19 25.15
C GLU A 386 26.13 -27.17 26.34
N GLU A 387 25.99 -28.48 26.08
CA GLU A 387 26.15 -29.57 27.07
C GLU A 387 27.62 -29.86 27.42
#